data_AF-A0A934F4L5-F1
#
_entry.id   AF-A0A934F4L5-F1
#
_cell.length_a   1.000
_cell.length_b   1.000
_cell.length_c   1.000
_cell.angle_alpha   90.00
_cell.angle_beta   90.00
_cell.angle_gamma   90.00
#
_symmetry.space_group_name_H-M   'P 1'
#
loop_
_entity.id
_entity.type
_entity.pdbx_description
1 polymer ?
#
loop_
_entity_poly.entity_id
_entity_poly.type
_entity_poly.pdbx_seq_one_letter_code
_entity_poly.pdbx_strand_id
1 'polypeptide(L)'
;MKTLLSLLILAVLVSACAPAPTRQPEIPATASYPNPSYPNPSYPNPSYPNPTDASAANLTPAQQAALTLLSQTLNLPLDQLTLVSTEAVTWSNGCLDVERPDTMCTQAVVEGYRIMIEANGREYEVRTNETGSMAVLASGADAGALIEVILIRQLAENLGLDAGSISVVSNEAAEFPDACLGVAMPSVMCAQVITPGRIIVLDANGVQYEYHVSDDGRRIQPATLALTWSRDGGIAGFCDRLTVFLSGEVYGSSCKSHREERVAALSALLSADEMSQFQTWLDEYGALTLDASDPVGVSDRMSLTLSLYGRGSAKPLKNAEAELFAWAQTLYQKLYER
;
A
#
# COMPACT_ATOMS: atom_id res chain seq x y z
N MET A 1 -58.55 5.14 33.32
CA MET A 1 -59.45 4.21 34.05
C MET A 1 -60.05 3.24 33.05
N LYS A 2 -59.75 1.94 33.22
CA LYS A 2 -60.53 0.74 32.82
C LYS A 2 -60.81 0.63 31.31
N THR A 3 -60.28 -0.36 30.59
CA THR A 3 -60.50 -1.79 30.86
C THR A 3 -59.35 -2.66 30.35
N LEU A 4 -58.63 -3.25 31.31
CA LEU A 4 -58.22 -4.65 31.25
C LEU A 4 -59.46 -5.53 30.99
N LEU A 5 -59.41 -6.51 30.08
CA LEU A 5 -59.70 -7.94 30.35
C LEU A 5 -59.78 -8.70 29.01
N SER A 6 -58.74 -9.48 28.70
CA SER A 6 -58.83 -10.73 27.92
C SER A 6 -57.49 -11.46 28.02
N LEU A 7 -57.24 -12.00 29.22
CA LEU A 7 -56.43 -13.21 29.37
C LEU A 7 -57.26 -14.39 28.83
N LEU A 8 -56.68 -15.25 27.99
CA LEU A 8 -56.67 -16.70 28.23
C LEU A 8 -55.78 -17.42 27.17
N ILE A 9 -54.76 -18.12 27.69
CA ILE A 9 -54.19 -19.38 27.18
C ILE A 9 -53.37 -19.33 25.88
N LEU A 10 -52.05 -19.26 26.03
CA LEU A 10 -51.17 -20.21 25.33
C LEU A 10 -49.91 -20.47 26.16
N ALA A 11 -50.03 -21.46 27.04
CA ALA A 11 -48.91 -22.06 27.74
C ALA A 11 -48.40 -23.26 26.93
N VAL A 12 -47.08 -23.46 26.99
CA VAL A 12 -46.33 -24.69 26.69
C VAL A 12 -46.06 -24.97 25.21
N LEU A 13 -44.80 -24.76 24.81
CA LEU A 13 -43.92 -25.84 24.34
C LEU A 13 -42.46 -25.39 24.47
N VAL A 14 -41.81 -25.97 25.49
CA VAL A 14 -40.38 -25.92 25.76
C VAL A 14 -39.69 -26.87 24.80
N SER A 15 -38.68 -26.42 24.04
CA SER A 15 -37.61 -27.31 23.57
C SER A 15 -36.27 -26.70 23.95
N ALA A 16 -35.69 -27.29 24.99
CA ALA A 16 -34.34 -27.04 25.45
C ALA A 16 -33.36 -27.69 24.47
N CYS A 17 -32.47 -26.90 23.86
CA CYS A 17 -31.20 -27.42 23.35
C CYS A 17 -30.15 -27.17 24.44
N ALA A 18 -29.99 -28.13 25.34
CA ALA A 18 -28.83 -28.20 26.21
C ALA A 18 -27.65 -28.77 25.38
N PRO A 19 -26.46 -28.15 25.39
CA PRO A 19 -25.28 -28.73 24.78
C PRO A 19 -24.90 -30.01 25.52
N ALA A 20 -24.60 -31.07 24.77
CA ALA A 20 -24.16 -32.34 25.32
C ALA A 20 -22.85 -32.15 26.11
N PRO A 21 -22.70 -32.74 27.31
CA PRO A 21 -21.44 -32.72 28.02
C PRO A 21 -20.41 -33.55 27.24
N THR A 22 -19.38 -32.87 26.73
CA THR A 22 -18.17 -33.52 26.21
C THR A 22 -17.54 -34.36 27.31
N ARG A 23 -17.53 -35.68 27.15
CA ARG A 23 -16.70 -36.57 27.98
C ARG A 23 -15.24 -36.20 27.75
N GLN A 24 -14.64 -35.58 28.75
CA GLN A 24 -13.20 -35.48 28.87
C GLN A 24 -12.64 -36.91 29.07
N PRO A 25 -11.60 -37.33 28.33
CA PRO A 25 -10.94 -38.60 28.62
C PRO A 25 -10.40 -38.55 30.05
N GLU A 26 -10.82 -39.51 30.87
CA GLU A 26 -10.37 -39.67 32.24
C GLU A 26 -8.89 -40.11 32.18
N ILE A 27 -7.98 -39.18 32.50
CA ILE A 27 -6.56 -39.49 32.67
C ILE A 27 -6.45 -40.38 33.90
N PRO A 28 -5.94 -41.62 33.80
CA PRO A 28 -5.72 -42.46 34.98
C PRO A 28 -4.78 -41.72 35.93
N ALA A 29 -5.14 -41.68 37.22
CA ALA A 29 -4.27 -41.17 38.26
C ALA A 29 -2.91 -41.90 38.19
N THR A 30 -1.89 -41.21 37.68
CA THR A 30 -0.52 -41.71 37.69
C THR A 30 -0.09 -41.87 39.14
N ALA A 31 0.25 -43.12 39.47
CA ALA A 31 0.92 -43.51 40.68
C ALA A 31 2.08 -42.55 41.00
N SER A 32 2.19 -42.16 42.27
CA SER A 32 3.34 -41.47 42.83
C SER A 32 4.57 -42.37 42.72
N TYR A 33 5.44 -42.11 41.74
CA TYR A 33 6.78 -42.70 41.69
C TYR A 33 7.73 -41.83 42.55
N PRO A 34 8.55 -42.43 43.42
CA PRO A 34 9.55 -41.69 44.17
C PRO A 34 10.61 -41.13 43.22
N ASN A 35 10.82 -39.81 43.31
CA ASN A 35 11.79 -39.04 42.52
C ASN A 35 13.23 -39.53 42.82
N PRO A 36 13.97 -40.09 41.86
CA PRO A 36 15.40 -40.30 42.01
C PRO A 36 16.10 -38.94 41.87
N SER A 37 16.81 -38.52 42.90
CA SER A 37 17.70 -37.36 42.83
C SER A 37 18.86 -37.67 41.89
N TYR A 38 18.82 -37.12 40.68
CA TYR A 38 19.95 -37.14 39.77
C TYR A 38 20.86 -35.92 40.02
N PRO A 39 22.18 -36.09 40.08
CA PRO A 39 23.12 -34.98 40.25
C PRO A 39 23.14 -34.09 39.00
N ASN A 40 23.12 -32.78 39.24
CA ASN A 40 23.18 -31.71 38.25
C ASN A 40 24.50 -31.74 37.45
N PRO A 41 24.50 -31.92 36.12
CA PRO A 41 25.68 -31.75 35.31
C PRO A 41 26.00 -30.25 35.19
N SER A 42 27.17 -29.84 35.67
CA SER A 42 27.71 -28.51 35.40
C SER A 42 28.19 -28.46 33.95
N TYR A 43 27.42 -27.80 33.09
CA TYR A 43 27.88 -27.48 31.74
C TYR A 43 28.77 -26.23 31.78
N PRO A 44 29.94 -26.21 31.11
CA PRO A 44 30.72 -25.00 30.96
C PRO A 44 29.97 -23.96 30.14
N ASN A 45 29.99 -22.71 30.59
CA ASN A 45 29.49 -21.55 29.88
C ASN A 45 30.17 -21.44 28.49
N PRO A 46 29.44 -21.43 27.36
CA PRO A 46 30.05 -21.20 26.06
C PRO A 46 30.63 -19.77 26.03
N SER A 47 31.94 -19.68 25.84
CA SER A 47 32.58 -18.42 25.51
C SER A 47 32.24 -18.09 24.06
N TYR A 48 31.53 -16.98 23.84
CA TYR A 48 31.26 -16.47 22.51
C TYR A 48 32.57 -15.97 21.89
N PRO A 49 32.99 -16.49 20.71
CA PRO A 49 34.07 -15.88 19.97
C PRO A 49 33.62 -14.52 19.40
N ASN A 50 34.53 -13.56 19.47
CA ASN A 50 34.41 -12.21 18.96
C ASN A 50 34.11 -12.25 17.45
N PRO A 51 33.13 -11.45 16.93
CA PRO A 51 32.78 -11.50 15.51
C PRO A 51 33.79 -10.68 14.72
N THR A 52 34.71 -11.38 14.06
CA THR A 52 35.42 -10.85 12.90
C THR A 52 35.66 -12.04 11.97
N ASP A 53 35.17 -11.93 10.75
CA ASP A 53 35.27 -12.89 9.63
C ASP A 53 34.30 -14.10 9.63
N ALA A 54 32.99 -13.84 9.51
CA ALA A 54 32.01 -14.84 9.10
C ALA A 54 31.31 -14.44 7.79
N SER A 55 32.06 -14.38 6.68
CA SER A 55 31.50 -14.19 5.34
C SER A 55 31.02 -15.53 4.74
N ALA A 56 29.70 -15.60 4.48
CA ALA A 56 29.05 -16.29 3.35
C ALA A 56 28.92 -17.84 3.28
N ALA A 57 29.33 -18.67 4.25
CA ALA A 57 29.28 -20.14 4.05
C ALA A 57 28.13 -20.93 4.72
N ASN A 58 27.42 -20.40 5.72
CA ASN A 58 26.34 -21.14 6.40
C ASN A 58 25.22 -20.20 6.90
N LEU A 59 24.48 -19.59 5.97
CA LEU A 59 23.29 -18.81 6.31
C LEU A 59 22.10 -19.74 6.56
N THR A 60 21.29 -19.44 7.57
CA THR A 60 19.98 -20.10 7.72
C THR A 60 19.04 -19.67 6.58
N PRO A 61 17.98 -20.44 6.28
CA PRO A 61 16.98 -20.01 5.29
C PRO A 61 16.41 -18.62 5.56
N ALA A 62 16.17 -18.28 6.83
CA ALA A 62 15.73 -16.96 7.26
C ALA A 62 16.77 -15.86 6.97
N GLN A 63 18.04 -16.08 7.30
CA GLN A 63 19.13 -15.14 7.01
C GLN A 63 19.33 -14.94 5.51
N GLN A 64 19.28 -16.03 4.74
CA GLN A 64 19.36 -15.97 3.27
C GLN A 64 18.19 -15.18 2.69
N ALA A 65 16.96 -15.43 3.15
CA ALA A 65 15.77 -14.70 2.73
C ALA A 65 15.88 -13.22 3.06
N ALA A 66 16.39 -12.88 4.25
CA ALA A 66 16.54 -11.49 4.67
C ALA A 66 17.60 -10.73 3.86
N LEU A 67 18.78 -11.32 3.64
CA LEU A 67 19.83 -10.74 2.81
C LEU A 67 19.38 -10.61 1.35
N THR A 68 18.67 -11.62 0.82
CA THR A 68 18.13 -11.59 -0.55
C THR A 68 17.09 -10.49 -0.71
N LEU A 69 16.15 -10.39 0.24
CA LEU A 69 15.15 -9.33 0.26
C LEU A 69 15.82 -7.96 0.27
N LEU A 70 16.78 -7.74 1.19
CA LEU A 70 17.41 -6.43 1.33
C LEU A 70 18.30 -6.09 0.11
N SER A 71 19.00 -7.07 -0.46
CA SER A 71 19.78 -6.91 -1.69
C SER A 71 18.91 -6.46 -2.85
N GLN A 72 17.76 -7.12 -3.08
CA GLN A 72 16.81 -6.74 -4.11
C GLN A 72 16.15 -5.39 -3.83
N THR A 73 15.86 -5.12 -2.56
CA THR A 73 15.24 -3.88 -2.10
C THR A 73 16.17 -2.68 -2.35
N LEU A 74 17.44 -2.77 -1.93
CA LEU A 74 18.40 -1.67 -2.05
C LEU A 74 19.14 -1.65 -3.40
N ASN A 75 18.90 -2.65 -4.26
CA ASN A 75 19.69 -2.91 -5.47
C ASN A 75 21.21 -2.94 -5.19
N LEU A 76 21.59 -3.56 -4.07
CA LEU A 76 22.98 -3.73 -3.66
C LEU A 76 23.38 -5.20 -3.78
N PRO A 77 24.62 -5.49 -4.21
CA PRO A 77 25.12 -6.87 -4.20
C PRO A 77 25.24 -7.38 -2.76
N LEU A 78 25.07 -8.69 -2.57
CA LEU A 78 25.05 -9.32 -1.24
C LEU A 78 26.33 -9.12 -0.43
N ASP A 79 27.47 -8.89 -1.10
CA ASP A 79 28.76 -8.61 -0.47
C ASP A 79 28.86 -7.20 0.13
N GLN A 80 27.92 -6.31 -0.17
CA GLN A 80 27.75 -5.01 0.47
C GLN A 80 26.78 -5.03 1.66
N LEU A 81 26.26 -6.21 2.02
CA LEU A 81 25.36 -6.39 3.16
C LEU A 81 26.07 -7.15 4.27
N THR A 82 26.06 -6.58 5.47
CA THR A 82 26.65 -7.19 6.66
C THR A 82 25.56 -7.64 7.60
N LEU A 83 25.47 -8.94 7.89
CA LEU A 83 24.55 -9.45 8.91
C LEU A 83 25.02 -8.98 10.30
N VAL A 84 24.22 -8.16 10.99
CA VAL A 84 24.53 -7.61 12.31
C VAL A 84 24.00 -8.53 13.42
N SER A 85 22.74 -8.95 13.35
CA SER A 85 22.16 -9.84 14.36
C SER A 85 20.99 -10.68 13.84
N THR A 86 20.65 -11.74 14.57
CA THR A 86 19.49 -12.61 14.33
C THR A 86 18.91 -13.02 15.68
N GLU A 87 17.68 -12.61 15.97
CA GLU A 87 16.97 -12.88 17.21
C GLU A 87 15.67 -13.63 16.91
N ALA A 88 15.38 -14.71 17.65
CA ALA A 88 14.12 -15.43 17.51
C ALA A 88 12.98 -14.62 18.14
N VAL A 89 11.90 -14.42 17.39
CA VAL A 89 10.74 -13.62 17.80
C VAL A 89 9.45 -14.32 17.39
N THR A 90 8.44 -14.22 18.25
CA THR A 90 7.06 -14.65 17.97
C THR A 90 6.24 -13.44 17.55
N TRP A 91 5.77 -13.43 16.30
CA TRP A 91 4.97 -12.34 15.72
C TRP A 91 3.48 -12.55 15.97
N SER A 92 2.75 -11.45 16.17
CA SER A 92 1.33 -11.49 16.56
C SER A 92 0.38 -11.72 15.38
N ASN A 93 0.85 -11.56 14.15
CA ASN A 93 0.02 -11.68 12.94
C ASN A 93 0.79 -12.22 11.72
N GLY A 94 0.06 -12.56 10.66
CA GLY A 94 0.60 -13.08 9.40
C GLY A 94 1.41 -12.08 8.57
N CYS A 95 1.54 -10.82 9.00
CA CYS A 95 2.42 -9.83 8.39
C CYS A 95 3.71 -9.62 9.19
N LEU A 96 4.00 -10.49 10.16
CA LEU A 96 5.18 -10.40 11.01
C LEU A 96 5.23 -9.08 11.79
N ASP A 97 4.06 -8.60 12.22
CA ASP A 97 3.87 -7.33 12.91
C ASP A 97 4.38 -6.10 12.12
N VAL A 98 4.44 -6.21 10.79
CA VAL A 98 4.69 -5.10 9.87
C VAL A 98 3.38 -4.70 9.21
N GLU A 99 2.86 -3.54 9.59
CA GLU A 99 1.64 -2.99 8.98
C GLU A 99 1.99 -2.24 7.69
N ARG A 100 1.26 -2.54 6.62
CA ARG A 100 1.37 -1.87 5.32
C ARG A 100 0.00 -1.37 4.87
N PRO A 101 -0.07 -0.24 4.13
CA PRO A 101 -1.30 0.20 3.49
C PRO A 101 -1.95 -0.93 2.70
N ASP A 102 -3.28 -1.02 2.76
CA ASP A 102 -4.11 -1.96 1.99
C ASP A 102 -3.74 -3.46 2.13
N THR A 103 -2.94 -3.81 3.15
CA THR A 103 -2.51 -5.19 3.41
C THR A 103 -3.33 -5.78 4.54
N MET A 104 -4.10 -6.82 4.25
CA MET A 104 -4.87 -7.56 5.26
C MET A 104 -4.02 -8.66 5.89
N CYS A 105 -3.66 -8.50 7.16
CA CYS A 105 -2.87 -9.46 7.92
C CYS A 105 -3.78 -10.47 8.62
N THR A 106 -3.43 -11.76 8.55
CA THR A 106 -4.14 -12.79 9.33
C THR A 106 -3.82 -12.62 10.82
N GLN A 107 -4.72 -13.00 11.72
CA GLN A 107 -4.48 -12.96 13.18
C GLN A 107 -3.69 -14.19 13.69
N ALA A 108 -2.97 -14.86 12.80
CA ALA A 108 -2.19 -16.05 13.15
C ALA A 108 -0.84 -15.63 13.74
N VAL A 109 -0.50 -16.20 14.89
CA VAL A 109 0.82 -16.05 15.50
C VAL A 109 1.85 -16.79 14.65
N VAL A 110 2.99 -16.16 14.36
CA VAL A 110 4.05 -16.70 13.50
C VAL A 110 5.37 -16.68 14.23
N GLU A 111 6.00 -17.85 14.42
CA GLU A 111 7.38 -17.92 14.89
C GLU A 111 8.35 -17.48 13.78
N GLY A 112 9.43 -16.82 14.16
CA GLY A 112 10.40 -16.36 13.19
C GLY A 112 11.59 -15.62 13.76
N TYR A 113 12.17 -14.74 12.95
CA TYR A 113 13.40 -14.04 13.29
C TYR A 113 13.31 -12.54 13.01
N ARG A 114 13.81 -11.73 13.95
CA ARG A 114 14.22 -10.34 13.72
C ARG A 114 15.69 -10.34 13.34
N ILE A 115 15.99 -9.83 12.15
CA ILE A 115 17.33 -9.88 11.56
C ILE A 115 17.78 -8.45 11.28
N MET A 116 18.87 -8.02 11.91
CA MET A 116 19.49 -6.72 11.64
C MET A 116 20.59 -6.90 10.60
N ILE A 117 20.57 -6.07 9.55
CA ILE A 117 21.54 -6.07 8.45
C ILE A 117 22.04 -4.64 8.26
N GLU A 118 23.35 -4.45 8.18
CA GLU A 118 23.98 -3.18 7.86
C GLU A 118 24.29 -3.12 6.36
N ALA A 119 23.98 -1.99 5.73
CA ALA A 119 24.37 -1.67 4.37
C ALA A 119 24.73 -0.19 4.27
N ASN A 120 25.90 0.13 3.70
CA ASN A 120 26.39 1.50 3.55
C ASN A 120 26.34 2.32 4.86
N GLY A 121 26.69 1.70 6.00
CA GLY A 121 26.69 2.37 7.31
C GLY A 121 25.31 2.62 7.91
N ARG A 122 24.25 1.99 7.38
CA ARG A 122 22.86 2.06 7.89
C ARG A 122 22.37 0.66 8.25
N GLU A 123 21.66 0.53 9.37
CA GLU A 123 21.05 -0.73 9.80
C GLU A 123 19.60 -0.88 9.34
N TYR A 124 19.20 -2.11 9.02
CA TYR A 124 17.89 -2.49 8.52
C TYR A 124 17.37 -3.70 9.29
N GLU A 125 16.13 -3.62 9.78
CA GLU A 125 15.43 -4.73 10.42
C GLU A 125 14.58 -5.49 9.39
N VAL A 126 14.98 -6.70 9.07
CA VAL A 126 14.16 -7.65 8.30
C VAL A 126 13.54 -8.66 9.26
N ARG A 127 12.24 -8.87 9.13
CA ARG A 127 11.50 -9.91 9.87
C ARG A 127 11.19 -11.05 8.94
N THR A 128 11.40 -12.28 9.41
CA THR A 128 11.05 -13.47 8.66
C THR A 128 10.21 -14.41 9.52
N ASN A 129 9.54 -15.37 8.89
CA ASN A 129 9.13 -16.59 9.58
C ASN A 129 10.33 -17.55 9.74
N GLU A 130 10.17 -18.62 10.53
CA GLU A 130 11.27 -19.57 10.82
C GLU A 130 11.90 -20.19 9.55
N THR A 131 11.09 -20.46 8.54
CA THR A 131 11.53 -21.13 7.30
C THR A 131 12.18 -20.18 6.29
N GLY A 132 12.10 -18.86 6.51
CA GLY A 132 12.49 -17.86 5.52
C GLY A 132 11.57 -17.81 4.28
N SER A 133 10.44 -18.52 4.28
CA SER A 133 9.49 -18.48 3.15
C SER A 133 8.74 -17.15 3.07
N MET A 134 8.77 -16.35 4.13
CA MET A 134 8.29 -14.99 4.16
C MET A 134 9.35 -14.11 4.84
N ALA A 135 9.71 -13.01 4.18
CA ALA A 135 10.59 -11.98 4.71
C ALA A 135 9.97 -10.61 4.41
N VAL A 136 9.95 -9.73 5.40
CA VAL A 136 9.45 -8.36 5.29
C VAL A 136 10.46 -7.42 5.90
N LEU A 137 10.73 -6.32 5.20
CA LEU A 137 11.52 -5.24 5.75
C LEU A 137 10.63 -4.43 6.69
N ALA A 138 11.00 -4.41 7.97
CA ALA A 138 10.19 -3.86 9.06
C ALA A 138 10.62 -2.45 9.46
N SER A 139 11.92 -2.17 9.48
CA SER A 139 12.47 -0.84 9.70
C SER A 139 13.86 -0.71 9.07
N GLY A 140 14.33 0.53 8.91
CA GLY A 140 15.69 0.88 8.49
C GLY A 140 16.13 2.13 9.24
N ALA A 141 17.42 2.47 9.17
CA ALA A 141 18.05 3.55 9.94
C ALA A 141 17.26 4.88 9.91
N ASP A 142 16.43 5.08 8.90
CA ASP A 142 15.25 5.95 8.95
C ASP A 142 14.06 5.22 8.31
N ALA A 143 12.84 5.33 8.87
CA ALA A 143 11.60 4.91 8.18
C ALA A 143 11.48 5.55 6.77
N GLY A 144 12.14 6.70 6.59
CA GLY A 144 12.36 7.39 5.31
C GLY A 144 13.09 6.57 4.23
N ALA A 145 14.06 5.72 4.59
CA ALA A 145 14.82 4.94 3.60
C ALA A 145 14.04 3.73 3.06
N LEU A 146 13.12 3.18 3.85
CA LEU A 146 12.26 2.08 3.41
C LEU A 146 11.19 2.57 2.44
N ILE A 147 10.62 3.73 2.75
CA ILE A 147 9.57 4.29 1.92
C ILE A 147 10.12 4.72 0.55
N GLU A 148 11.35 5.23 0.47
CA GLU A 148 12.02 5.51 -0.81
C GLU A 148 12.04 4.28 -1.73
N VAL A 149 12.39 3.11 -1.20
CA VAL A 149 12.41 1.87 -1.99
C VAL A 149 11.01 1.46 -2.43
N ILE A 150 10.01 1.56 -1.55
CA ILE A 150 8.62 1.25 -1.88
C ILE A 150 8.14 2.16 -3.02
N LEU A 151 8.42 3.46 -2.93
CA LEU A 151 8.04 4.43 -3.95
C LEU A 151 8.78 4.20 -5.27
N ILE A 152 10.08 3.89 -5.24
CA ILE A 152 10.86 3.54 -6.44
C ILE A 152 10.23 2.34 -7.15
N ARG A 153 9.91 1.27 -6.41
CA ARG A 153 9.28 0.08 -6.99
C ARG A 153 7.88 0.39 -7.54
N GLN A 154 7.07 1.11 -6.78
CA GLN A 154 5.72 1.51 -7.20
C GLN A 154 5.78 2.34 -8.49
N LEU A 155 6.66 3.34 -8.55
CA LEU A 155 6.83 4.20 -9.71
C LEU A 155 7.34 3.40 -10.92
N ALA A 156 8.31 2.50 -10.71
CA ALA A 156 8.80 1.61 -11.75
C ALA A 156 7.68 0.73 -12.34
N GLU A 157 6.87 0.11 -11.49
CA GLU A 157 5.74 -0.72 -11.90
C GLU A 157 4.63 0.09 -12.60
N ASN A 158 4.33 1.29 -12.11
CA ASN A 158 3.31 2.17 -12.69
C ASN A 158 3.68 2.66 -14.09
N LEU A 159 4.97 2.94 -14.31
CA LEU A 159 5.47 3.52 -15.56
C LEU A 159 6.16 2.51 -16.49
N GLY A 160 6.32 1.26 -16.06
CA GLY A 160 7.05 0.25 -16.81
C GLY A 160 8.54 0.56 -16.96
N LEU A 161 9.13 1.19 -15.94
CA LEU A 161 10.55 1.57 -15.91
C LEU A 161 11.39 0.54 -15.14
N ASP A 162 12.70 0.57 -15.35
CA ASP A 162 13.64 -0.13 -14.48
C ASP A 162 13.81 0.63 -13.16
N ALA A 163 13.69 -0.05 -12.02
CA ALA A 163 13.82 0.58 -10.70
C ALA A 163 15.20 1.24 -10.49
N GLY A 164 16.27 0.71 -11.11
CA GLY A 164 17.60 1.30 -11.06
C GLY A 164 17.76 2.60 -11.86
N SER A 165 16.79 2.95 -12.71
CA SER A 165 16.73 4.23 -13.42
C SER A 165 16.07 5.36 -12.61
N ILE A 166 15.58 5.05 -11.41
CA ILE A 166 14.87 5.99 -10.53
C ILE A 166 15.76 6.33 -9.35
N SER A 167 15.88 7.62 -9.04
CA SER A 167 16.69 8.11 -7.93
C SER A 167 15.88 9.00 -7.01
N VAL A 168 16.29 9.09 -5.74
CA VAL A 168 15.67 10.01 -4.77
C VAL A 168 16.32 11.38 -4.92
N VAL A 169 15.51 12.41 -5.19
CA VAL A 169 15.94 13.81 -5.23
C VAL A 169 15.93 14.42 -3.84
N SER A 170 14.84 14.22 -3.10
CA SER A 170 14.69 14.73 -1.74
C SER A 170 13.75 13.86 -0.92
N ASN A 171 13.93 13.93 0.40
CA ASN A 171 13.08 13.27 1.38
C ASN A 171 13.01 14.11 2.66
N GLU A 172 12.02 14.99 2.72
CA GLU A 172 11.90 16.03 3.73
C GLU A 172 10.73 15.75 4.68
N ALA A 173 10.91 15.98 5.98
CA ALA A 173 9.81 15.91 6.93
C ALA A 173 8.84 17.10 6.71
N ALA A 174 7.54 16.84 6.81
CA ALA A 174 6.48 17.82 6.59
C ALA A 174 5.29 17.60 7.55
N GLU A 175 4.51 18.66 7.74
CA GLU A 175 3.20 18.59 8.42
C GLU A 175 2.11 18.93 7.40
N PHE A 176 1.20 17.99 7.19
CA PHE A 176 0.11 18.15 6.24
C PHE A 176 -1.16 18.68 6.92
N PRO A 177 -1.97 19.50 6.24
CA PRO A 177 -3.14 20.15 6.84
C PRO A 177 -4.31 19.20 7.11
N ASP A 178 -4.32 18.02 6.48
CA ASP A 178 -5.43 17.08 6.52
C ASP A 178 -4.94 15.62 6.37
N ALA A 179 -5.88 14.68 6.54
CA ALA A 179 -5.64 13.24 6.40
C ALA A 179 -5.39 12.77 4.95
N CYS A 180 -5.55 13.64 3.94
CA CYS A 180 -5.17 13.38 2.55
C CYS A 180 -3.77 13.89 2.23
N LEU A 181 -3.00 14.24 3.28
CA LEU A 181 -1.64 14.71 3.17
C LEU A 181 -1.54 15.98 2.31
N GLY A 182 -2.56 16.83 2.35
CA GLY A 182 -2.58 18.10 1.60
C GLY A 182 -2.76 17.96 0.08
N VAL A 183 -3.04 16.76 -0.44
CA VAL A 183 -3.36 16.55 -1.85
C VAL A 183 -4.86 16.63 -2.07
N ALA A 184 -5.30 17.69 -2.74
CA ALA A 184 -6.70 17.91 -3.04
C ALA A 184 -7.15 17.08 -4.25
N MET A 185 -7.96 16.05 -4.00
CA MET A 185 -8.63 15.29 -5.05
C MET A 185 -10.09 15.70 -5.21
N PRO A 186 -10.62 15.80 -6.45
CA PRO A 186 -12.03 16.09 -6.68
C PRO A 186 -12.95 15.10 -5.97
N SER A 187 -13.93 15.62 -5.24
CA SER A 187 -14.95 14.84 -4.54
C SER A 187 -14.45 14.00 -3.36
N VAL A 188 -13.19 14.16 -2.93
CA VAL A 188 -12.65 13.55 -1.71
C VAL A 188 -12.76 14.54 -0.55
N MET A 189 -13.35 14.09 0.57
CA MET A 189 -13.46 14.86 1.79
C MET A 189 -12.45 14.37 2.82
N CYS A 190 -11.45 15.19 3.10
CA CYS A 190 -10.34 14.86 3.99
C CYS A 190 -10.64 15.34 5.41
N ALA A 191 -10.39 14.48 6.40
CA ALA A 191 -10.47 14.88 7.80
C ALA A 191 -9.44 15.99 8.07
N GLN A 192 -9.91 17.08 8.69
CA GLN A 192 -9.11 18.27 8.95
C GLN A 192 -8.26 18.07 10.22
N VAL A 193 -7.19 17.29 10.07
CA VAL A 193 -6.24 16.96 11.13
C VAL A 193 -4.82 17.14 10.61
N ILE A 194 -4.00 17.85 11.38
CA ILE A 194 -2.58 17.98 11.06
C ILE A 194 -1.94 16.60 11.10
N THR A 195 -1.41 16.17 9.97
CA THR A 195 -0.85 14.83 9.79
C THR A 195 0.64 14.96 9.53
N PRO A 196 1.52 14.60 10.48
CA PRO A 196 2.96 14.55 10.26
C PRO A 196 3.31 13.53 9.19
N GLY A 197 4.37 13.78 8.45
CA GLY A 197 4.84 12.90 7.42
C GLY A 197 6.04 13.42 6.66
N ARG A 198 6.16 13.04 5.39
CA ARG A 198 7.31 13.31 4.53
C ARG A 198 6.88 13.66 3.11
N ILE A 199 7.60 14.60 2.50
CA ILE A 199 7.53 14.89 1.06
C ILE A 199 8.77 14.25 0.43
N ILE A 200 8.53 13.32 -0.48
CA ILE A 200 9.58 12.56 -1.17
C ILE A 200 9.48 12.87 -2.66
N VAL A 201 10.58 13.31 -3.24
CA VAL A 201 10.68 13.57 -4.67
C VAL A 201 11.59 12.53 -5.29
N LEU A 202 11.07 11.79 -6.27
CA LEU A 202 11.85 10.87 -7.09
C LEU A 202 12.13 11.49 -8.45
N ASP A 203 13.29 11.20 -9.03
CA ASP A 203 13.61 11.50 -10.44
C ASP A 203 13.65 10.21 -11.25
N ALA A 204 12.99 10.20 -12.39
CA ALA A 204 13.18 9.20 -13.42
C ALA A 204 13.28 9.88 -14.79
N ASN A 205 14.39 9.65 -15.50
CA ASN A 205 14.65 10.25 -16.82
C ASN A 205 14.52 11.79 -16.85
N GLY A 206 14.91 12.48 -15.76
CA GLY A 206 14.82 13.94 -15.66
C GLY A 206 13.41 14.47 -15.37
N VAL A 207 12.46 13.59 -15.05
CA VAL A 207 11.13 13.94 -14.59
C VAL A 207 11.04 13.71 -13.09
N GLN A 208 10.52 14.70 -12.38
CA GLN A 208 10.29 14.62 -10.93
C GLN A 208 8.87 14.17 -10.59
N TYR A 209 8.77 13.27 -9.61
CA TYR A 209 7.54 12.68 -9.10
C TYR A 209 7.48 12.89 -7.59
N GLU A 210 6.49 13.66 -7.14
CA GLU A 210 6.32 14.00 -5.73
C GLU A 210 5.30 13.07 -5.06
N TYR A 211 5.67 12.56 -3.89
CA TYR A 211 4.85 11.74 -3.03
C TYR A 211 4.80 12.33 -1.63
N HIS A 212 3.61 12.39 -1.06
CA HIS A 212 3.38 12.70 0.33
C HIS A 212 3.12 11.40 1.10
N VAL A 213 3.83 11.20 2.19
CA VAL A 213 3.75 9.98 2.98
C VAL A 213 3.45 10.33 4.43
N SER A 214 2.49 9.67 5.08
CA SER A 214 2.30 9.81 6.53
C SER A 214 3.52 9.30 7.29
N ASP A 215 3.77 9.82 8.49
CA ASP A 215 4.97 9.48 9.28
C ASP A 215 5.04 7.99 9.66
N ASP A 216 3.88 7.34 9.77
CA ASP A 216 3.76 5.88 9.98
C ASP A 216 3.90 5.05 8.69
N GLY A 217 4.12 5.68 7.54
CA GLY A 217 4.23 5.03 6.23
C GLY A 217 2.94 4.39 5.71
N ARG A 218 1.81 4.56 6.41
CA ARG A 218 0.53 3.89 6.08
C ARG A 218 -0.27 4.57 4.99
N ARG A 219 0.06 5.81 4.64
CA ARG A 219 -0.54 6.53 3.52
C ARG A 219 0.56 7.02 2.62
N ILE A 220 0.48 6.63 1.35
CA ILE A 220 1.29 7.16 0.26
C ILE A 220 0.30 7.85 -0.67
N GLN A 221 0.53 9.13 -0.91
CA GLN A 221 -0.32 9.95 -1.76
C GLN A 221 0.56 10.59 -2.84
N PRO A 222 0.40 10.21 -4.12
CA PRO A 222 1.03 10.97 -5.20
C PRO A 222 0.50 12.41 -5.19
N ALA A 223 1.38 13.38 -5.47
CA ALA A 223 1.08 14.81 -5.33
C ALA A 223 1.08 15.56 -6.67
N THR A 224 1.63 14.96 -7.74
CA THR A 224 1.72 15.60 -9.06
C THR A 224 0.58 15.14 -9.97
N LEU A 225 -0.39 16.02 -10.23
CA LEU A 225 -1.47 15.74 -11.19
C LEU A 225 -0.94 15.71 -12.62
N ALA A 226 -1.42 14.76 -13.41
CA ALA A 226 -1.21 14.71 -14.86
C ALA A 226 -2.49 15.04 -15.62
N LEU A 227 -3.63 14.53 -15.16
CA LEU A 227 -4.93 14.78 -15.80
C LEU A 227 -6.07 14.73 -14.79
N THR A 228 -7.04 15.63 -14.94
CA THR A 228 -8.36 15.50 -14.33
C THR A 228 -9.43 15.51 -15.41
N TRP A 229 -10.47 14.71 -15.24
CA TRP A 229 -11.60 14.64 -16.16
C TRP A 229 -12.91 14.51 -15.39
N SER A 230 -13.94 15.19 -15.87
CA SER A 230 -15.27 15.20 -15.25
C SER A 230 -16.37 15.10 -16.30
N ARG A 231 -17.40 14.30 -15.99
CA ARG A 231 -18.63 14.20 -16.79
C ARG A 231 -19.85 14.28 -15.89
N ASP A 232 -20.71 15.27 -16.13
CA ASP A 232 -21.89 15.57 -15.31
C ASP A 232 -23.14 15.81 -16.16
N GLY A 233 -24.28 15.27 -15.73
CA GLY A 233 -25.56 15.54 -16.37
C GLY A 233 -25.87 14.58 -17.52
N GLY A 234 -26.53 15.08 -18.57
CA GLY A 234 -27.18 14.21 -19.56
C GLY A 234 -28.45 13.54 -19.02
N ILE A 235 -29.21 12.92 -19.92
CA ILE A 235 -30.44 12.20 -19.56
C ILE A 235 -30.19 11.01 -18.62
N ALA A 236 -28.99 10.44 -18.65
CA ALA A 236 -28.55 9.38 -17.73
C ALA A 236 -28.08 9.93 -16.36
N GLY A 237 -27.97 11.24 -16.24
CA GLY A 237 -27.51 11.95 -15.06
C GLY A 237 -26.11 11.51 -14.62
N PHE A 238 -25.12 11.46 -15.52
CA PHE A 238 -23.75 11.10 -15.16
C PHE A 238 -23.20 11.98 -14.04
N CYS A 239 -22.30 11.40 -13.25
CA CYS A 239 -21.45 12.15 -12.34
C CYS A 239 -20.18 11.35 -12.14
N ASP A 240 -19.25 11.52 -13.06
CA ASP A 240 -18.01 10.77 -13.13
C ASP A 240 -16.84 11.72 -12.90
N ARG A 241 -15.86 11.27 -12.12
CA ARG A 241 -14.62 11.98 -11.85
C ARG A 241 -13.46 11.03 -12.08
N LEU A 242 -12.44 11.51 -12.77
CA LEU A 242 -11.19 10.79 -13.00
C LEU A 242 -10.03 11.72 -12.65
N THR A 243 -9.09 11.20 -11.90
CA THR A 243 -7.82 11.85 -11.58
C THR A 243 -6.70 10.90 -11.94
N VAL A 244 -5.72 11.39 -12.70
CA VAL A 244 -4.52 10.66 -13.08
C VAL A 244 -3.33 11.43 -12.53
N PHE A 245 -2.51 10.77 -11.74
CA PHE A 245 -1.24 11.32 -11.27
C PHE A 245 -0.12 11.02 -12.27
N LEU A 246 0.89 11.89 -12.29
CA LEU A 246 2.04 11.76 -13.18
C LEU A 246 2.81 10.46 -12.93
N SER A 247 2.83 10.01 -11.69
CA SER A 247 3.37 8.73 -11.22
C SER A 247 2.55 7.51 -11.65
N GLY A 248 1.41 7.70 -12.33
CA GLY A 248 0.64 6.65 -12.99
C GLY A 248 -0.52 6.06 -12.19
N GLU A 249 -0.81 6.55 -10.99
CA GLU A 249 -2.01 6.18 -10.24
C GLU A 249 -3.26 6.84 -10.85
N VAL A 250 -4.33 6.06 -10.98
CA VAL A 250 -5.61 6.47 -11.54
C VAL A 250 -6.69 6.29 -10.48
N TYR A 251 -7.38 7.38 -10.16
CA TYR A 251 -8.48 7.44 -9.22
C TYR A 251 -9.77 7.76 -9.96
N GLY A 252 -10.78 6.92 -9.78
CA GLY A 252 -12.13 7.12 -10.28
C GLY A 252 -13.10 7.26 -9.12
N SER A 253 -13.99 8.25 -9.22
CA SER A 253 -15.08 8.42 -8.27
C SER A 253 -16.37 8.84 -8.96
N SER A 254 -17.45 8.88 -8.18
CA SER A 254 -18.74 9.41 -8.60
C SER A 254 -19.35 10.21 -7.46
N CYS A 255 -20.02 11.33 -7.78
CA CYS A 255 -20.80 12.03 -6.75
C CYS A 255 -22.15 11.37 -6.45
N LYS A 256 -22.49 10.26 -7.10
CA LYS A 256 -23.66 9.44 -6.75
C LYS A 256 -23.33 8.54 -5.57
N SER A 257 -24.24 8.47 -4.60
CA SER A 257 -24.12 7.75 -3.32
C SER A 257 -23.92 6.23 -3.39
N HIS A 258 -23.75 5.64 -4.58
CA HIS A 258 -23.72 4.18 -4.78
C HIS A 258 -22.60 3.69 -5.71
N ARG A 259 -21.65 4.54 -6.12
CA ARG A 259 -20.48 4.09 -6.85
C ARG A 259 -19.27 4.13 -5.94
N GLU A 260 -18.63 2.99 -5.75
CA GLU A 260 -17.38 2.91 -5.00
C GLU A 260 -16.27 3.67 -5.74
N GLU A 261 -15.39 4.28 -4.96
CA GLU A 261 -14.13 4.79 -5.46
C GLU A 261 -13.28 3.62 -5.97
N ARG A 262 -12.61 3.82 -7.11
CA ARG A 262 -11.75 2.82 -7.73
C ARG A 262 -10.35 3.40 -7.90
N VAL A 263 -9.35 2.59 -7.63
CA VAL A 263 -7.94 2.94 -7.80
C VAL A 263 -7.24 1.84 -8.58
N ALA A 264 -6.39 2.23 -9.54
CA ALA A 264 -5.51 1.31 -10.26
C ALA A 264 -4.30 2.05 -10.83
N ALA A 265 -3.26 1.32 -11.23
CA ALA A 265 -2.15 1.87 -11.99
C ALA A 265 -2.48 1.95 -13.49
N LEU A 266 -1.94 2.96 -14.19
CA LEU A 266 -2.05 3.09 -15.66
C LEU A 266 -1.54 1.83 -16.36
N SER A 267 -0.41 1.27 -15.91
CA SER A 267 0.16 0.03 -16.47
C SER A 267 -0.76 -1.18 -16.36
N ALA A 268 -1.73 -1.17 -15.44
CA ALA A 268 -2.75 -2.20 -15.35
C ALA A 268 -3.91 -1.94 -16.33
N LEU A 269 -4.23 -0.69 -16.65
CA LEU A 269 -5.38 -0.31 -17.47
C LEU A 269 -5.05 -0.14 -18.96
N LEU A 270 -3.80 0.22 -19.27
CA LEU A 270 -3.39 0.65 -20.59
C LEU A 270 -2.32 -0.26 -21.19
N SER A 271 -2.37 -0.39 -22.51
CA SER A 271 -1.27 -0.97 -23.29
C SER A 271 -0.06 -0.02 -23.32
N ALA A 272 1.10 -0.55 -23.71
CA ALA A 272 2.33 0.25 -23.86
C ALA A 272 2.15 1.42 -24.83
N ASP A 273 1.40 1.21 -25.93
CA ASP A 273 1.13 2.26 -26.92
C ASP A 273 0.23 3.38 -26.35
N GLU A 274 -0.80 3.01 -25.58
CA GLU A 274 -1.68 3.98 -24.90
C GLU A 274 -0.93 4.80 -23.84
N MET A 275 -0.02 4.18 -23.09
CA MET A 275 0.84 4.88 -22.13
C MET A 275 1.81 5.83 -22.85
N SER A 276 2.45 5.37 -23.93
CA SER A 276 3.38 6.17 -24.74
C SER A 276 2.67 7.40 -25.35
N GLN A 277 1.44 7.24 -25.83
CA GLN A 277 0.63 8.33 -26.33
C GLN A 277 0.31 9.37 -25.23
N PHE A 278 -0.03 8.91 -24.03
CA PHE A 278 -0.28 9.81 -22.90
C PHE A 278 0.96 10.60 -22.49
N GLN A 279 2.12 9.94 -22.41
CA GLN A 279 3.39 10.62 -22.14
C GLN A 279 3.74 11.64 -23.23
N THR A 280 3.50 11.31 -24.50
CA THR A 280 3.69 12.24 -25.62
C THR A 280 2.85 13.51 -25.43
N TRP A 281 1.58 13.39 -25.03
CA TRP A 281 0.75 14.56 -24.73
C TRP A 281 1.26 15.37 -23.54
N LEU A 282 1.77 14.72 -22.49
CA LEU A 282 2.36 15.41 -21.34
C LEU A 282 3.64 16.17 -21.71
N ASP A 283 4.44 15.67 -22.65
CA ASP A 283 5.67 16.33 -23.10
C ASP A 283 5.42 17.43 -24.14
N GLU A 284 4.40 17.25 -24.99
CA GLU A 284 4.07 18.20 -26.05
C GLU A 284 3.27 19.40 -25.52
N TYR A 285 2.22 19.14 -24.75
CA TYR A 285 1.27 20.15 -24.31
C TYR A 285 1.66 20.76 -22.97
N GLY A 286 1.38 22.06 -22.82
CA GLY A 286 1.46 22.72 -21.51
C GLY A 286 0.21 22.46 -20.67
N ALA A 287 0.17 23.03 -19.46
CA ALA A 287 -1.01 23.02 -18.62
C ALA A 287 -2.21 23.70 -19.32
N LEU A 288 -3.35 23.01 -19.41
CA LEU A 288 -4.53 23.47 -20.10
C LEU A 288 -5.82 22.88 -19.53
N THR A 289 -6.93 23.57 -19.77
CA THR A 289 -8.28 23.09 -19.48
C THR A 289 -9.12 23.15 -20.75
N LEU A 290 -9.77 22.04 -21.07
CA LEU A 290 -10.69 21.85 -22.19
C LEU A 290 -12.12 21.73 -21.65
N ASP A 291 -13.05 22.29 -22.41
CA ASP A 291 -14.48 22.23 -22.12
C ASP A 291 -15.24 21.82 -23.39
N ALA A 292 -15.85 20.64 -23.33
CA ALA A 292 -16.71 20.07 -24.36
C ALA A 292 -18.17 19.98 -23.90
N SER A 293 -18.56 20.81 -22.92
CA SER A 293 -19.91 20.86 -22.37
C SER A 293 -20.93 21.37 -23.39
N ASP A 294 -22.16 20.89 -23.26
CA ASP A 294 -23.30 21.44 -23.96
C ASP A 294 -23.52 22.92 -23.59
N PRO A 295 -24.12 23.72 -24.50
CA PRO A 295 -24.46 25.11 -24.24
C PRO A 295 -25.30 25.29 -22.96
N VAL A 296 -25.07 26.38 -22.24
CA VAL A 296 -25.86 26.71 -21.05
C VAL A 296 -27.33 26.88 -21.42
N GLY A 297 -28.23 26.27 -20.66
CA GLY A 297 -29.69 26.41 -20.82
C GLY A 297 -30.38 25.33 -21.66
N VAL A 298 -29.65 24.34 -22.19
CA VAL A 298 -30.28 23.17 -22.82
C VAL A 298 -30.84 22.20 -21.78
N SER A 299 -31.93 21.50 -22.12
CA SER A 299 -32.44 20.39 -21.30
C SER A 299 -31.39 19.29 -21.21
N ASP A 300 -31.26 18.66 -20.03
CA ASP A 300 -30.35 17.54 -19.79
C ASP A 300 -28.89 17.84 -20.15
N ARG A 301 -28.47 19.10 -19.98
CA ARG A 301 -27.12 19.59 -20.29
C ARG A 301 -26.05 18.63 -19.78
N MET A 302 -25.18 18.17 -20.68
CA MET A 302 -23.94 17.50 -20.32
C MET A 302 -22.85 18.53 -20.05
N SER A 303 -22.14 18.41 -18.93
CA SER A 303 -20.89 19.09 -18.68
C SER A 303 -19.73 18.11 -18.81
N LEU A 304 -18.72 18.46 -19.60
CA LEU A 304 -17.59 17.59 -19.90
C LEU A 304 -16.32 18.44 -19.89
N THR A 305 -15.50 18.27 -18.85
CA THR A 305 -14.28 19.07 -18.66
C THR A 305 -13.07 18.17 -18.47
N LEU A 306 -11.91 18.64 -18.95
CA LEU A 306 -10.64 17.95 -18.81
C LEU A 306 -9.55 18.97 -18.54
N SER A 307 -8.73 18.76 -17.53
CA SER A 307 -7.48 19.52 -17.36
C SER A 307 -6.30 18.58 -17.53
N LEU A 308 -5.35 18.97 -18.39
CA LEU A 308 -4.09 18.28 -18.60
C LEU A 308 -2.99 19.16 -18.03
N TYR A 309 -2.11 18.58 -17.21
CA TYR A 309 -1.00 19.28 -16.56
C TYR A 309 0.32 18.87 -17.21
N GLY A 310 0.43 19.10 -18.52
CA GLY A 310 1.62 18.78 -19.28
C GLY A 310 2.78 19.76 -19.04
N ARG A 311 3.99 19.30 -19.35
CA ARG A 311 5.28 20.00 -19.20
C ARG A 311 5.72 20.73 -20.46
N GLY A 312 5.01 20.50 -21.57
CA GLY A 312 5.29 21.13 -22.85
C GLY A 312 4.81 22.58 -22.91
N SER A 313 4.67 23.06 -24.14
CA SER A 313 4.22 24.45 -24.40
C SER A 313 3.20 24.56 -25.52
N ALA A 314 2.96 23.48 -26.26
CA ALA A 314 1.98 23.47 -27.31
C ALA A 314 0.55 23.40 -26.74
N LYS A 315 -0.42 23.67 -27.62
CA LYS A 315 -1.84 23.44 -27.36
C LYS A 315 -2.37 22.44 -28.38
N PRO A 316 -3.26 21.52 -27.97
CA PRO A 316 -3.83 20.55 -28.87
C PRO A 316 -4.67 21.24 -29.96
N LEU A 317 -4.66 20.64 -31.15
CA LEU A 317 -5.62 20.95 -32.20
C LEU A 317 -6.99 20.35 -31.84
N LYS A 318 -8.05 20.79 -32.51
CA LYS A 318 -9.44 20.35 -32.21
C LYS A 318 -9.66 18.84 -32.28
N ASN A 319 -8.97 18.14 -33.17
CA ASN A 319 -8.99 16.68 -33.23
C ASN A 319 -8.33 16.05 -32.00
N ALA A 320 -7.18 16.57 -31.58
CA ALA A 320 -6.47 16.10 -30.39
C ALA A 320 -7.24 16.39 -29.09
N GLU A 321 -8.00 17.50 -29.02
CA GLU A 321 -8.93 17.74 -27.91
C GLU A 321 -9.96 16.61 -27.79
N ALA A 322 -10.55 16.18 -28.92
CA ALA A 322 -11.52 15.09 -28.93
C ALA A 322 -10.88 13.74 -28.55
N GLU A 323 -9.64 13.48 -28.98
CA GLU A 323 -8.87 12.29 -28.60
C GLU A 323 -8.58 12.24 -27.09
N LEU A 324 -8.21 13.36 -26.47
CA LEU A 324 -8.02 13.46 -25.02
C LEU A 324 -9.29 13.11 -24.23
N PHE A 325 -10.44 13.63 -24.64
CA PHE A 325 -11.72 13.29 -24.02
C PHE A 325 -12.11 11.82 -24.19
N ALA A 326 -11.92 11.27 -25.40
CA ALA A 326 -12.19 9.88 -25.67
C ALA A 326 -11.29 8.96 -24.83
N TRP A 327 -10.00 9.28 -24.76
CA TRP A 327 -9.03 8.54 -23.96
C TRP A 327 -9.39 8.55 -22.47
N ALA A 328 -9.72 9.72 -21.90
CA ALA A 328 -10.10 9.82 -20.50
C ALA A 328 -11.38 9.04 -20.18
N GLN A 329 -12.37 9.08 -21.07
CA GLN A 329 -13.59 8.29 -20.92
C GLN A 329 -13.30 6.79 -20.97
N THR A 330 -12.49 6.32 -21.91
CA THR A 330 -12.09 4.91 -22.02
C THR A 330 -11.30 4.46 -20.79
N LEU A 331 -10.40 5.28 -20.29
CA LEU A 331 -9.65 4.99 -19.06
C LEU A 331 -10.60 4.84 -17.86
N TYR A 332 -11.57 5.75 -17.71
CA TYR A 332 -12.60 5.65 -16.66
C TYR A 332 -13.43 4.37 -16.79
N GLN A 333 -13.82 3.96 -18.01
CA GLN A 333 -14.55 2.72 -18.23
C GLN A 333 -13.74 1.49 -17.82
N LYS A 334 -12.48 1.39 -18.30
CA LYS A 334 -11.56 0.30 -17.95
C LYS A 334 -11.35 0.17 -16.44
N LEU A 335 -11.31 1.29 -15.72
CA LEU A 335 -11.17 1.29 -14.26
C LEU A 335 -12.38 0.66 -13.53
N TYR A 336 -13.59 0.79 -14.08
CA TYR A 336 -14.83 0.27 -13.48
C TYR A 336 -15.30 -1.07 -14.07
N GLU A 337 -14.63 -1.57 -15.11
CA GLU A 337 -14.85 -2.91 -15.66
C GLU A 337 -14.10 -4.02 -14.88
N ARG A 338 -13.23 -3.62 -13.94
CA ARG A 338 -12.51 -4.50 -13.02
C ARG A 338 -13.31 -4.84 -11.75
#